data_AF-A0A957EFH0-F1
#
_entry.id   AF-A0A957EFH0-F1
#
_cell.length_a   1.000
_cell.length_b   1.000
_cell.length_c   1.000
_cell.angle_alpha   90.00
_cell.angle_beta   90.00
_cell.angle_gamma   90.00
#
_symmetry.space_group_name_H-M   'P 1'
#
loop_
_entity.id
_entity.type
_entity.pdbx_description
1 polymer ?
#
loop_
_entity_poly.entity_id
_entity_poly.type
_entity_poly.pdbx_seq_one_letter_code
_entity_poly.pdbx_strand_id
1 'polypeptide(L)'
;MRRNLIVFIFLLLAYATGAVTQAGGRTLPPEKTPAAPGATTAVYLPIVASPPPPLVADQRPGPEVCLSWPAGNTVERAMNEFQAQFYYHSSSYSQKRPEALPMLRAPERNPIYWSIVSAELYWRQYEGLALLFNEPDLQDQDGPLSPDDAAALYRLAIRTHPQAVWVTPNAISLDYLRRFLTAVGDDWRPQDRVGIHIYQTNGGYAVSRWPGEWIAEARQIVEASAAAGAALWVSEVGPSNDWPMADLMRYYEELLNAPGIEVVCVFTTSVGNQHWHASKRVFYDADGNLTPSGEAFLITLRQ
;
A
#
# COMPACT_ATOMS: atom_id res chain seq x y z
N MET A 1 -23.08 -17.44 -19.28
CA MET A 1 -22.21 -16.64 -18.40
C MET A 1 -22.50 -15.13 -18.59
N ARG A 2 -23.62 -14.60 -18.09
CA ARG A 2 -24.06 -13.19 -18.31
C ARG A 2 -24.69 -12.52 -17.07
N ARG A 3 -24.46 -13.02 -15.85
CA ARG A 3 -25.15 -12.54 -14.63
C ARG A 3 -24.33 -11.61 -13.73
N ASN A 4 -23.02 -11.45 -13.95
CA ASN A 4 -22.17 -10.66 -13.04
C ASN A 4 -21.96 -9.19 -13.45
N LEU A 5 -22.42 -8.79 -14.65
CA LEU A 5 -22.28 -7.42 -15.15
C LEU A 5 -23.28 -6.43 -14.52
N ILE A 6 -24.40 -6.93 -13.98
CA ILE A 6 -25.51 -6.10 -13.50
C ILE A 6 -25.20 -5.48 -12.12
N VAL A 7 -24.37 -6.12 -11.29
CA VAL A 7 -24.05 -5.62 -9.94
C VAL A 7 -23.17 -4.36 -9.99
N PHE A 8 -22.30 -4.22 -11.00
CA PHE A 8 -21.41 -3.06 -11.16
C PHE A 8 -22.12 -1.76 -11.55
N ILE A 9 -23.28 -1.83 -12.21
CA ILE A 9 -24.01 -0.64 -12.68
C ILE A 9 -24.84 0.00 -11.55
N PHE A 10 -25.30 -0.77 -10.56
CA PHE A 10 -26.14 -0.24 -9.48
C PHE A 10 -25.39 0.60 -8.44
N LEU A 11 -24.10 0.34 -8.21
CA LEU A 11 -23.28 1.14 -7.29
C LEU A 11 -22.95 2.54 -7.84
N LEU A 12 -22.87 2.71 -9.16
CA LEU A 12 -22.61 4.01 -9.80
C LEU A 12 -23.86 4.90 -9.90
N LEU A 13 -25.06 4.31 -10.02
CA LEU A 13 -26.31 5.09 -10.15
C LEU A 13 -26.90 5.59 -8.83
N ALA A 14 -26.60 4.94 -7.70
CA ALA A 14 -27.12 5.34 -6.39
C ALA A 14 -26.53 6.67 -5.88
N TYR A 15 -25.33 7.06 -6.31
CA TYR A 15 -24.66 8.29 -5.86
C TYR A 15 -24.98 9.54 -6.72
N ALA A 16 -25.55 9.38 -7.91
CA ALA A 16 -25.84 10.49 -8.82
C ALA A 16 -27.14 11.25 -8.50
N THR A 17 -27.97 10.77 -7.57
CA THR A 17 -29.31 11.35 -7.29
C THR A 17 -29.43 12.07 -5.94
N GLY A 18 -28.34 12.17 -5.16
CA GLY A 18 -28.39 12.72 -3.79
C GLY A 18 -28.16 14.23 -3.64
N ALA A 19 -27.87 14.98 -4.70
CA ALA A 19 -27.48 16.39 -4.59
C ALA A 19 -28.38 17.34 -5.41
N VAL A 20 -29.65 17.47 -5.04
CA VAL A 20 -30.47 18.63 -5.44
C VAL A 20 -31.43 19.00 -4.31
N THR A 21 -31.18 20.11 -3.62
CA THR A 21 -32.10 21.26 -3.45
C THR A 21 -31.62 22.20 -2.33
N GLN A 22 -31.17 23.42 -2.69
CA GLN A 22 -31.88 24.65 -2.32
C GLN A 22 -31.30 25.86 -3.04
N ALA A 23 -32.23 26.72 -3.46
CA ALA A 23 -32.06 27.81 -4.41
C ALA A 23 -31.58 29.12 -3.76
N GLY A 24 -30.85 29.93 -4.54
CA GLY A 24 -30.55 31.33 -4.25
C GLY A 24 -29.95 31.97 -5.50
N GLY A 25 -30.71 32.86 -6.15
CA GLY A 25 -30.53 33.21 -7.56
C GLY A 25 -29.46 34.26 -7.89
N ARG A 26 -29.12 34.32 -9.18
CA ARG A 26 -28.82 35.55 -9.96
C ARG A 26 -28.62 35.23 -11.46
N THR A 27 -29.51 35.82 -12.27
CA THR A 27 -29.40 36.28 -13.68
C THR A 27 -28.48 35.56 -14.68
N LEU A 28 -29.09 35.02 -15.75
CA LEU A 28 -28.46 34.42 -16.94
C LEU A 28 -28.05 35.48 -17.99
N PRO A 29 -26.91 35.32 -18.70
CA PRO A 29 -26.68 35.90 -20.03
C PRO A 29 -26.95 34.87 -21.15
N PRO A 30 -26.99 35.29 -22.43
CA PRO A 30 -27.93 34.77 -23.44
C PRO A 30 -27.52 33.46 -24.13
N GLU A 31 -28.54 32.83 -24.71
CA GLU A 31 -28.52 31.60 -25.52
C GLU A 31 -27.32 31.49 -26.47
N LYS A 32 -26.54 30.43 -26.29
CA LYS A 32 -25.76 29.81 -27.37
C LYS A 32 -26.49 28.55 -27.83
N THR A 33 -26.68 28.49 -29.14
CA THR A 33 -27.16 27.38 -29.97
C THR A 33 -26.67 26.01 -29.47
N PRO A 34 -27.48 24.94 -29.51
CA PRO A 34 -27.11 23.66 -28.92
C PRO A 34 -25.89 23.05 -29.62
N ALA A 35 -24.86 22.74 -28.84
CA ALA A 35 -23.80 21.86 -29.28
C ALA A 35 -24.37 20.44 -29.47
N ALA A 36 -23.94 19.79 -30.55
CA ALA A 36 -24.29 18.42 -30.90
C ALA A 36 -24.12 17.44 -29.72
N PRO A 37 -24.91 16.35 -29.66
CA PRO A 37 -24.89 15.39 -28.55
C PRO A 37 -23.46 14.91 -28.28
N GLY A 38 -23.08 15.03 -27.01
CA GLY A 38 -21.71 14.90 -26.53
C GLY A 38 -21.00 13.67 -27.07
N ALA A 39 -19.86 13.91 -27.71
CA ALA A 39 -18.81 12.92 -27.80
C ALA A 39 -18.56 12.41 -26.38
N THR A 40 -18.97 11.17 -26.13
CA THR A 40 -18.52 10.41 -24.96
C THR A 40 -17.01 10.49 -25.00
N THR A 41 -16.43 11.25 -24.07
CA THR A 41 -14.99 11.26 -23.88
C THR A 41 -14.66 9.89 -23.31
N ALA A 42 -14.45 8.91 -24.19
CA ALA A 42 -13.84 7.65 -23.82
C ALA A 42 -12.45 8.02 -23.29
N VAL A 43 -12.30 8.02 -21.97
CA VAL A 43 -10.99 8.08 -21.32
C VAL A 43 -10.31 6.77 -21.68
N TYR A 44 -9.51 6.80 -22.73
CA TYR A 44 -8.59 5.71 -23.06
C TYR A 44 -7.57 5.64 -21.92
N LEU A 45 -7.82 4.76 -20.94
CA LEU A 45 -6.82 4.42 -19.94
C LEU A 45 -5.64 3.77 -20.69
N PRO A 46 -4.41 4.32 -20.58
CA PRO A 46 -3.26 3.74 -21.26
C PRO A 46 -3.00 2.35 -20.70
N ILE A 47 -3.24 1.35 -21.54
CA ILE A 47 -2.92 -0.06 -21.30
C ILE A 47 -1.40 -0.16 -21.25
N VAL A 48 -0.84 -0.35 -20.06
CA VAL A 48 0.55 -0.82 -19.92
C VAL A 48 0.49 -2.26 -19.46
N ALA A 49 0.53 -3.17 -20.43
CA ALA A 49 0.66 -4.60 -20.23
C ALA A 49 2.08 -4.89 -19.74
N SER A 50 2.20 -5.31 -18.49
CA SER A 50 3.34 -6.08 -18.06
C SER A 50 2.81 -7.16 -17.11
N PRO A 51 3.23 -8.42 -17.29
CA PRO A 51 2.98 -9.43 -16.27
C PRO A 51 3.54 -8.92 -14.94
N PRO A 52 2.94 -9.31 -13.80
CA PRO A 52 3.52 -8.99 -12.50
C PRO A 52 4.98 -9.46 -12.47
N PRO A 53 5.87 -8.74 -11.78
CA PRO A 53 7.21 -9.25 -11.57
C PRO A 53 7.04 -10.62 -10.89
N PRO A 54 7.67 -11.69 -11.40
CA PRO A 54 7.85 -12.87 -10.58
C PRO A 54 8.53 -12.41 -9.27
N LEU A 55 8.28 -13.11 -8.16
CA LEU A 55 9.20 -13.05 -7.02
C LEU A 55 10.55 -13.54 -7.55
N VAL A 56 11.43 -12.62 -7.98
CA VAL A 56 12.71 -12.95 -8.61
C VAL A 56 13.78 -12.89 -7.55
N ALA A 57 14.19 -14.10 -7.12
CA ALA A 57 15.55 -14.50 -6.77
C ALA A 57 16.47 -13.39 -6.22
N ASP A 58 16.08 -12.73 -5.13
CA ASP A 58 17.07 -12.10 -4.27
C ASP A 58 17.97 -13.22 -3.73
N GLN A 59 19.23 -13.27 -4.19
CA GLN A 59 20.18 -14.29 -3.76
C GLN A 59 20.83 -13.94 -2.43
N ARG A 60 20.51 -12.77 -1.84
CA ARG A 60 21.04 -12.37 -0.54
C ARG A 60 20.40 -13.19 0.56
N PRO A 61 21.16 -13.57 1.60
CA PRO A 61 20.58 -14.06 2.84
C PRO A 61 19.70 -12.96 3.46
N GLY A 62 18.43 -13.25 3.73
CA GLY A 62 17.51 -12.31 4.36
C GLY A 62 16.25 -12.05 3.52
N PRO A 63 15.41 -11.07 3.92
CA PRO A 63 14.21 -10.70 3.19
C PRO A 63 14.54 -9.94 1.90
N GLU A 64 13.67 -10.05 0.90
CA GLU A 64 13.76 -9.21 -0.29
C GLU A 64 13.50 -7.74 0.06
N VAL A 65 14.20 -6.84 -0.61
CA VAL A 65 14.00 -5.39 -0.43
C VAL A 65 13.03 -4.86 -1.48
N CYS A 66 12.07 -4.08 -1.03
CA CYS A 66 11.20 -3.27 -1.87
C CYS A 66 11.19 -1.81 -1.44
N LEU A 67 10.61 -0.94 -2.27
CA LEU A 67 10.45 0.47 -1.97
C LEU A 67 8.96 0.81 -1.78
N SER A 68 8.64 1.57 -0.75
CA SER A 68 7.32 2.18 -0.57
C SER A 68 7.37 3.67 -0.90
N TRP A 69 6.34 4.14 -1.61
CA TRP A 69 6.19 5.52 -2.05
C TRP A 69 7.26 6.12 -3.01
N PRO A 70 7.97 5.36 -3.87
CA PRO A 70 8.87 6.02 -4.80
C PRO A 70 8.05 6.65 -5.95
N ALA A 71 8.09 7.97 -6.06
CA ALA A 71 7.55 8.70 -7.20
C ALA A 71 8.65 9.59 -7.80
N GLY A 72 8.70 9.65 -9.13
CA GLY A 72 9.62 10.52 -9.86
C GLY A 72 10.95 9.88 -10.24
N ASN A 73 11.92 10.72 -10.59
CA ASN A 73 13.18 10.33 -11.23
C ASN A 73 14.15 9.56 -10.29
N THR A 74 13.82 9.44 -9.01
CA THR A 74 14.65 8.77 -8.02
C THR A 74 14.35 7.27 -7.90
N VAL A 75 13.25 6.77 -8.48
CA VAL A 75 12.85 5.35 -8.38
C VAL A 75 13.95 4.42 -8.91
N GLU A 76 14.46 4.68 -10.12
CA GLU A 76 15.50 3.83 -10.72
C GLU A 76 16.81 3.86 -9.91
N ARG A 77 17.21 5.06 -9.45
CA ARG A 77 18.36 5.19 -8.57
C ARG A 77 18.18 4.40 -7.28
N ALA A 78 17.04 4.58 -6.59
CA ALA A 78 16.75 3.90 -5.34
C ALA A 78 16.69 2.38 -5.50
N MET A 79 16.06 1.90 -6.58
CA MET A 79 16.00 0.48 -6.91
C MET A 79 17.40 -0.11 -7.09
N ASN A 80 18.28 0.60 -7.80
CA ASN A 80 19.66 0.15 -8.00
C ASN A 80 20.50 0.25 -6.71
N GLU A 81 20.36 1.35 -5.97
CA GLU A 81 21.17 1.65 -4.77
C GLU A 81 20.85 0.69 -3.61
N PHE A 82 19.57 0.38 -3.42
CA PHE A 82 19.09 -0.55 -2.39
C PHE A 82 18.82 -1.96 -2.91
N GLN A 83 19.14 -2.22 -4.19
CA GLN A 83 18.89 -3.50 -4.87
C GLN A 83 17.44 -3.99 -4.68
N ALA A 84 16.50 -3.05 -4.72
CA ALA A 84 15.10 -3.34 -4.54
C ALA A 84 14.54 -4.02 -5.80
N GLN A 85 13.72 -5.05 -5.62
CA GLN A 85 13.17 -5.85 -6.73
C GLN A 85 11.90 -5.26 -7.31
N PHE A 86 11.11 -4.61 -6.46
CA PHE A 86 9.86 -3.98 -6.82
C PHE A 86 9.57 -2.81 -5.88
N TYR A 87 8.53 -2.07 -6.21
CA TYR A 87 8.04 -0.99 -5.37
C TYR A 87 6.53 -0.89 -5.42
N TYR A 88 5.93 -0.19 -4.48
CA TYR A 88 4.53 0.20 -4.60
C TYR A 88 4.35 1.67 -4.24
N HIS A 89 3.30 2.27 -4.80
CA HIS A 89 2.90 3.63 -4.47
C HIS A 89 1.48 3.62 -3.91
N SER A 90 1.32 4.23 -2.74
CA SER A 90 0.09 4.18 -1.95
C SER A 90 -1.11 4.91 -2.58
N SER A 91 -0.89 5.74 -3.61
CA SER A 91 -1.95 6.47 -4.33
C SER A 91 -2.60 5.71 -5.49
N SER A 92 -2.26 4.43 -5.69
CA SER A 92 -3.09 3.50 -6.47
C SER A 92 -3.41 3.93 -7.93
N TYR A 93 -2.47 4.57 -8.65
CA TYR A 93 -2.68 4.87 -10.08
C TYR A 93 -1.45 4.60 -10.95
N SER A 94 -1.72 3.91 -12.07
CA SER A 94 -0.88 3.62 -13.25
C SER A 94 0.61 4.01 -13.15
N GLN A 95 1.36 3.28 -12.33
CA GLN A 95 2.81 3.26 -12.50
C GLN A 95 3.08 2.47 -13.78
N LYS A 96 3.65 3.11 -14.80
CA LYS A 96 3.89 2.50 -16.14
C LYS A 96 5.01 1.46 -16.15
N ARG A 97 5.46 1.03 -14.98
CA ARG A 97 6.66 0.23 -14.77
C ARG A 97 6.25 -1.18 -14.35
N PRO A 98 6.85 -2.23 -14.94
CA PRO A 98 6.54 -3.61 -14.59
C PRO A 98 6.85 -3.92 -13.11
N GLU A 99 7.76 -3.19 -12.48
CA GLU A 99 8.19 -3.42 -11.09
C GLU A 99 7.24 -2.80 -10.05
N ALA A 100 6.16 -2.14 -10.47
CA ALA A 100 5.23 -1.47 -9.57
C ALA A 100 4.08 -2.40 -9.15
N LEU A 101 3.92 -2.63 -7.84
CA LEU A 101 2.81 -3.36 -7.29
C LEU A 101 1.57 -2.46 -7.14
N PRO A 102 0.38 -2.93 -7.55
CA PRO A 102 -0.86 -2.22 -7.31
C PRO A 102 -1.27 -2.31 -5.84
N MET A 103 -1.94 -1.27 -5.36
CA MET A 103 -2.56 -1.25 -4.04
C MET A 103 -4.03 -0.86 -4.18
N LEU A 104 -4.92 -1.61 -3.52
CA LEU A 104 -6.33 -1.23 -3.38
C LEU A 104 -6.50 -0.57 -2.01
N ARG A 105 -6.70 0.74 -2.05
CA ARG A 105 -6.97 1.59 -0.89
C ARG A 105 -8.42 1.45 -0.46
N ALA A 106 -8.71 1.52 0.84
CA ALA A 106 -10.08 1.37 1.35
C ALA A 106 -11.06 2.38 0.71
N PRO A 107 -12.30 1.97 0.40
CA PRO A 107 -13.29 2.81 -0.28
C PRO A 107 -13.70 4.04 0.53
N GLU A 108 -13.56 4.02 1.86
CA GLU A 108 -13.82 5.14 2.76
C GLU A 108 -12.91 6.34 2.46
N ARG A 109 -11.67 6.09 2.04
CA ARG A 109 -10.73 7.15 1.67
C ARG A 109 -11.04 7.73 0.30
N ASN A 110 -11.29 6.86 -0.68
CA ASN A 110 -11.70 7.27 -2.01
C ASN A 110 -12.38 6.11 -2.77
N PRO A 111 -13.72 6.11 -2.90
CA PRO A 111 -14.45 5.00 -3.52
C PRO A 111 -14.19 4.89 -5.03
N ILE A 112 -13.76 5.99 -5.66
CA ILE A 112 -13.40 6.03 -7.07
C ILE A 112 -12.10 5.24 -7.29
N TYR A 113 -11.10 5.38 -6.41
CA TYR A 113 -9.84 4.65 -6.55
C TYR A 113 -10.00 3.14 -6.39
N TRP A 114 -10.76 2.70 -5.38
CA TRP A 114 -11.11 1.29 -5.25
C TRP A 114 -11.73 0.76 -6.55
N SER A 115 -12.71 1.47 -7.10
CA SER A 115 -13.43 1.06 -8.30
C SER A 115 -12.53 1.01 -9.54
N ILE A 116 -11.67 2.01 -9.75
CA ILE A 116 -10.77 2.07 -10.91
C ILE A 116 -9.72 0.96 -10.84
N VAL A 117 -9.01 0.83 -9.73
CA VAL A 117 -7.95 -0.19 -9.60
C VAL A 117 -8.54 -1.59 -9.61
N SER A 118 -9.64 -1.80 -8.90
CA SER A 118 -10.33 -3.10 -8.97
C SER A 118 -10.80 -3.40 -10.40
N ALA A 119 -11.35 -2.44 -11.14
CA ALA A 119 -11.72 -2.69 -12.54
C ALA A 119 -10.49 -3.02 -13.40
N GLU A 120 -9.38 -2.31 -13.22
CA GLU A 120 -8.14 -2.55 -13.94
C GLU A 120 -7.58 -3.97 -13.69
N LEU A 121 -7.51 -4.40 -12.42
CA LEU A 121 -7.05 -5.74 -12.08
C LEU A 121 -7.96 -6.83 -12.63
N TYR A 122 -9.28 -6.61 -12.55
CA TYR A 122 -10.26 -7.54 -13.10
C TYR A 122 -10.12 -7.70 -14.62
N TRP A 123 -10.05 -6.59 -15.36
CA TRP A 123 -9.94 -6.63 -16.83
C TRP A 123 -8.64 -7.26 -17.32
N ARG A 124 -7.57 -7.14 -16.53
CA ARG A 124 -6.27 -7.74 -16.83
C ARG A 124 -6.15 -9.20 -16.39
N GLN A 125 -7.13 -9.72 -15.65
CA GLN A 125 -7.02 -11.02 -14.98
C GLN A 125 -5.71 -11.11 -14.19
N TYR A 126 -5.46 -10.12 -13.33
CA TYR A 126 -4.15 -9.96 -12.69
C TYR A 126 -3.75 -11.19 -11.84
N GLU A 127 -2.58 -11.77 -12.14
CA GLU A 127 -2.05 -13.00 -11.49
C GLU A 127 -0.82 -12.72 -10.59
N GLY A 128 -0.76 -11.53 -9.97
CA GLY A 128 0.43 -11.08 -9.24
C GLY A 128 0.19 -10.65 -7.81
N LEU A 129 1.23 -10.08 -7.22
CA LEU A 129 1.20 -9.48 -5.89
C LEU A 129 0.52 -8.11 -5.91
N ALA A 130 -0.39 -7.90 -4.96
CA ALA A 130 -1.08 -6.63 -4.78
C ALA A 130 -1.28 -6.35 -3.29
N LEU A 131 -1.31 -5.09 -2.91
CA LEU A 131 -1.49 -4.69 -1.52
C LEU A 131 -2.94 -4.32 -1.24
N LEU A 132 -3.42 -4.67 -0.03
CA LEU A 132 -4.74 -4.32 0.47
C LEU A 132 -4.67 -3.60 1.80
N PHE A 133 -5.21 -2.39 1.71
CA PHE A 133 -5.23 -1.28 2.64
C PHE A 133 -3.85 -0.77 3.01
N ASN A 134 -3.76 0.51 3.29
CA ASN A 134 -2.60 1.16 3.84
C ASN A 134 -3.02 1.81 5.14
N GLU A 135 -2.56 1.25 6.26
CA GLU A 135 -2.85 1.74 7.60
C GLU A 135 -4.35 1.92 7.85
N PRO A 136 -5.18 0.86 7.67
CA PRO A 136 -6.62 0.93 7.92
C PRO A 136 -6.96 1.24 9.39
N ASP A 137 -5.98 1.11 10.29
CA ASP A 137 -6.06 1.43 11.70
C ASP A 137 -5.81 2.92 12.03
N LEU A 138 -5.42 3.75 11.05
CA LEU A 138 -5.17 5.18 11.23
C LEU A 138 -6.21 6.06 10.53
N GLN A 139 -6.66 7.12 11.23
CA GLN A 139 -7.74 8.00 10.76
C GLN A 139 -7.40 8.86 9.54
N ASP A 140 -6.12 9.15 9.32
CA ASP A 140 -5.66 10.02 8.24
C ASP A 140 -5.27 9.26 6.96
N GLN A 141 -5.39 7.93 6.99
CA GLN A 141 -4.96 7.00 5.95
C GLN A 141 -6.16 6.32 5.29
N ASP A 142 -6.23 4.98 5.29
CA ASP A 142 -7.42 4.24 4.88
C ASP A 142 -8.45 4.08 6.00
N GLY A 143 -8.08 4.43 7.23
CA GLY A 143 -8.93 4.31 8.39
C GLY A 143 -9.68 5.58 8.81
N PRO A 144 -10.41 5.51 9.95
CA PRO A 144 -10.52 4.33 10.79
C PRO A 144 -11.51 3.33 10.17
N LEU A 145 -10.99 2.25 9.62
CA LEU A 145 -11.76 1.13 9.09
C LEU A 145 -11.81 0.09 10.20
N SER A 146 -12.95 -0.51 10.48
CA SER A 146 -12.99 -1.55 11.52
C SER A 146 -12.31 -2.83 11.01
N PRO A 147 -11.75 -3.68 11.91
CA PRO A 147 -11.21 -4.97 11.50
C PRO A 147 -12.23 -5.86 10.75
N ASP A 148 -13.51 -5.77 11.11
CA ASP A 148 -14.59 -6.55 10.49
C ASP A 148 -14.90 -6.04 9.06
N ASP A 149 -14.93 -4.72 8.87
CA ASP A 149 -15.14 -4.11 7.55
C ASP A 149 -13.95 -4.37 6.62
N ALA A 150 -12.73 -4.26 7.13
CA ALA A 150 -11.52 -4.63 6.40
C ALA A 150 -11.54 -6.11 6.00
N ALA A 151 -11.96 -7.01 6.88
CA ALA A 151 -12.11 -8.43 6.56
C ALA A 151 -13.20 -8.67 5.50
N ALA A 152 -14.31 -7.94 5.54
CA ALA A 152 -15.36 -8.01 4.51
C ALA A 152 -14.85 -7.55 3.13
N LEU A 153 -14.06 -6.48 3.08
CA LEU A 153 -13.43 -5.98 1.87
C LEU A 153 -12.33 -6.93 1.34
N TYR A 154 -11.53 -7.55 2.21
CA TYR A 154 -10.59 -8.61 1.82
C TYR A 154 -11.33 -9.78 1.16
N ARG A 155 -12.42 -10.27 1.78
CA ARG A 155 -13.27 -11.32 1.21
C ARG A 155 -13.84 -10.93 -0.16
N LEU A 156 -14.21 -9.66 -0.34
CA LEU A 156 -14.65 -9.17 -1.64
C LEU A 156 -13.51 -9.25 -2.66
N ALA A 157 -12.32 -8.76 -2.30
CA ALA A 157 -11.16 -8.73 -3.17
C ALA A 157 -10.71 -10.13 -3.62
N ILE A 158 -10.65 -11.13 -2.72
CA ILE A 158 -10.29 -12.51 -3.09
C ILE A 158 -11.33 -13.18 -3.99
N ARG A 159 -12.60 -12.77 -3.90
CA ARG A 159 -13.67 -13.29 -4.77
C ARG A 159 -13.65 -12.65 -6.16
N THR A 160 -13.34 -11.36 -6.24
CA THR A 160 -13.31 -10.63 -7.51
C THR A 160 -12.00 -10.81 -8.26
N HIS A 161 -10.90 -11.07 -7.54
CA HIS A 161 -9.54 -11.24 -8.09
C HIS A 161 -8.91 -12.53 -7.56
N PRO A 162 -9.46 -13.71 -7.91
CA PRO A 162 -9.03 -14.98 -7.32
C PRO A 162 -7.58 -15.37 -7.65
N GLN A 163 -7.00 -14.80 -8.71
CA GLN A 163 -5.64 -15.09 -9.15
C GLN A 163 -4.58 -14.16 -8.54
N ALA A 164 -4.98 -13.03 -7.96
CA ALA A 164 -4.05 -12.14 -7.27
C ALA A 164 -3.60 -12.75 -5.95
N VAL A 165 -2.40 -12.37 -5.49
CA VAL A 165 -1.88 -12.64 -4.15
C VAL A 165 -1.92 -11.32 -3.37
N TRP A 166 -2.56 -11.33 -2.20
CA TRP A 166 -2.75 -10.11 -1.41
C TRP A 166 -1.76 -10.00 -0.27
N VAL A 167 -1.23 -8.79 -0.05
CA VAL A 167 -0.50 -8.40 1.17
C VAL A 167 -1.41 -7.48 1.99
N THR A 168 -1.86 -7.92 3.16
CA THR A 168 -2.91 -7.22 3.94
C THR A 168 -2.80 -7.54 5.44
N PRO A 169 -3.26 -6.68 6.37
CA PRO A 169 -3.92 -5.37 6.21
C PRO A 169 -2.97 -4.18 6.10
N ASN A 170 -1.65 -4.40 6.20
CA ASN A 170 -0.65 -3.33 6.24
C ASN A 170 -0.94 -2.31 7.36
N ALA A 171 -1.28 -2.83 8.54
CA ALA A 171 -1.62 -2.04 9.72
C ALA A 171 -0.37 -1.73 10.55
N ILE A 172 -0.42 -0.65 11.34
CA ILE A 172 0.58 -0.39 12.38
C ILE A 172 0.22 -1.19 13.63
N SER A 173 -1.02 -1.08 14.12
CA SER A 173 -1.47 -1.69 15.36
C SER A 173 -1.49 -3.21 15.30
N LEU A 174 -0.71 -3.86 16.18
CA LEU A 174 -0.74 -5.32 16.34
C LEU A 174 -2.07 -5.84 16.91
N ASP A 175 -2.77 -5.04 17.71
CA ASP A 175 -4.14 -5.39 18.16
C ASP A 175 -5.11 -5.39 16.98
N TYR A 176 -4.99 -4.39 16.10
CA TYR A 176 -5.79 -4.35 14.88
C TYR A 176 -5.51 -5.56 14.00
N LEU A 177 -4.24 -5.92 13.80
CA LEU A 177 -3.84 -7.12 13.05
C LEU A 177 -4.49 -8.39 13.63
N ARG A 178 -4.41 -8.59 14.96
CA ARG A 178 -5.01 -9.74 15.64
C ARG A 178 -6.52 -9.82 15.38
N ARG A 179 -7.21 -8.70 15.54
CA ARG A 179 -8.66 -8.62 15.35
C ARG A 179 -9.05 -8.83 13.88
N PHE A 180 -8.28 -8.28 12.94
CA PHE A 180 -8.50 -8.47 11.51
C PHE A 180 -8.35 -9.94 11.12
N LEU A 181 -7.26 -10.61 11.51
CA LEU A 181 -7.06 -12.03 11.20
C LEU A 181 -8.11 -12.93 11.85
N THR A 182 -8.57 -12.57 13.06
CA THR A 182 -9.70 -13.23 13.71
C THR A 182 -10.99 -13.05 12.91
N ALA A 183 -11.25 -11.83 12.43
CA ALA A 183 -12.44 -11.49 11.65
C ALA A 183 -12.44 -12.13 10.26
N VAL A 184 -11.27 -12.33 9.63
CA VAL A 184 -11.13 -13.08 8.37
C VAL A 184 -11.43 -14.57 8.59
N GLY A 185 -10.84 -15.17 9.62
CA GLY A 185 -11.03 -16.60 9.93
C GLY A 185 -10.67 -17.50 8.76
N ASP A 186 -11.45 -18.57 8.55
CA ASP A 186 -11.19 -19.62 7.54
C ASP A 186 -11.25 -19.13 6.07
N ASP A 187 -11.62 -17.87 5.83
CA ASP A 187 -11.57 -17.26 4.50
C ASP A 187 -10.15 -16.85 4.07
N TRP A 188 -9.15 -16.94 4.95
CA TRP A 188 -7.75 -16.66 4.60
C TRP A 188 -7.24 -17.64 3.54
N ARG A 189 -6.63 -17.13 2.48
CA ARG A 189 -6.07 -17.98 1.42
C ARG A 189 -4.61 -18.31 1.72
N PRO A 190 -4.17 -19.58 1.56
CA PRO A 190 -2.79 -19.99 1.83
C PRO A 190 -1.71 -19.24 1.04
N GLN A 191 -2.06 -18.70 -0.14
CA GLN A 191 -1.16 -17.93 -0.98
C GLN A 191 -0.98 -16.47 -0.53
N ASP A 192 -1.90 -15.92 0.25
CA ASP A 192 -1.87 -14.51 0.65
C ASP A 192 -0.83 -14.28 1.77
N ARG A 193 -0.44 -13.02 1.93
CA ARG A 193 0.63 -12.55 2.82
C ARG A 193 0.08 -11.59 3.85
N VAL A 194 0.64 -11.65 5.05
CA VAL A 194 0.31 -10.70 6.10
C VAL A 194 1.23 -9.49 5.97
N GLY A 195 0.66 -8.29 5.87
CA GLY A 195 1.41 -7.03 5.80
C GLY A 195 1.33 -6.23 7.09
N ILE A 196 2.44 -5.64 7.52
CA ILE A 196 2.55 -4.73 8.67
C ILE A 196 3.38 -3.49 8.34
N HIS A 197 3.08 -2.38 9.01
CA HIS A 197 3.88 -1.16 8.98
C HIS A 197 4.63 -1.00 10.30
N ILE A 198 5.90 -0.62 10.26
CA ILE A 198 6.72 -0.37 11.45
C ILE A 198 7.23 1.06 11.39
N TYR A 199 6.66 1.92 12.24
CA TYR A 199 7.01 3.33 12.31
C TYR A 199 7.39 3.76 13.72
N GLN A 200 8.55 4.38 13.84
CA GLN A 200 9.00 4.99 15.09
C GLN A 200 8.83 6.51 14.98
N THR A 201 7.95 7.11 15.80
CA THR A 201 7.74 8.57 15.81
C THR A 201 8.61 9.22 16.89
N ASN A 202 9.18 10.40 16.63
CA ASN A 202 9.73 11.26 17.68
C ASN A 202 8.61 12.15 18.22
N GLY A 203 8.42 12.14 19.54
CA GLY A 203 7.46 12.98 20.26
C GLY A 203 6.37 12.18 20.97
N GLY A 204 6.68 11.65 22.16
CA GLY A 204 5.72 10.98 23.05
C GLY A 204 5.20 9.60 22.60
N TYR A 205 5.37 9.24 21.33
CA TYR A 205 5.00 7.96 20.73
C TYR A 205 6.19 7.29 20.03
N ALA A 206 7.39 7.48 20.58
CA ALA A 206 8.51 6.60 20.26
C ALA A 206 8.08 5.18 20.61
N VAL A 207 8.12 4.28 19.64
CA VAL A 207 7.78 2.88 19.87
C VAL A 207 8.68 2.39 20.98
N SER A 208 8.08 1.90 22.06
CA SER A 208 8.76 1.33 23.22
C SER A 208 9.44 -0.01 22.93
N ARG A 209 9.61 -0.38 21.65
CA ARG A 209 9.98 -1.72 21.17
C ARG A 209 10.81 -1.64 19.89
N TRP A 210 11.83 -2.48 19.83
CA TRP A 210 12.69 -2.64 18.67
C TRP A 210 12.00 -3.49 17.57
N PRO A 211 12.38 -3.36 16.29
CA PRO A 211 11.68 -4.05 15.20
C PRO A 211 11.71 -5.58 15.35
N GLY A 212 12.77 -6.16 15.91
CA GLY A 212 12.82 -7.61 16.17
C GLY A 212 11.73 -8.09 17.13
N GLU A 213 11.49 -7.36 18.23
CA GLU A 213 10.44 -7.65 19.19
C GLU A 213 9.04 -7.50 18.58
N TRP A 214 8.86 -6.43 17.79
CA TRP A 214 7.60 -6.15 17.10
C TRP A 214 7.23 -7.25 16.11
N ILE A 215 8.21 -7.68 15.30
CA ILE A 215 8.05 -8.75 14.32
C ILE A 215 7.77 -10.07 15.03
N ALA A 216 8.46 -10.37 16.13
CA ALA A 216 8.21 -11.59 16.90
C ALA A 216 6.77 -11.67 17.41
N GLU A 217 6.21 -10.56 17.92
CA GLU A 217 4.80 -10.52 18.34
C GLU A 217 3.84 -10.62 17.15
N ALA A 218 4.11 -9.91 16.04
CA ALA A 218 3.32 -10.03 14.82
C ALA A 218 3.27 -11.48 14.32
N ARG A 219 4.41 -12.19 14.31
CA ARG A 219 4.49 -13.61 13.96
C ARG A 219 3.65 -14.47 14.89
N GLN A 220 3.72 -14.26 16.20
CA GLN A 220 2.87 -15.00 17.15
C GLN A 220 1.38 -14.82 16.87
N ILE A 221 0.96 -13.60 16.49
CA ILE A 221 -0.42 -13.32 16.10
C ILE A 221 -0.80 -14.09 14.82
N VAL A 222 0.07 -14.09 13.81
CA VAL A 222 -0.14 -14.82 12.55
C VAL A 222 -0.26 -16.32 12.78
N GLU A 223 0.68 -16.92 13.53
CA GLU A 223 0.70 -18.36 13.83
C GLU A 223 -0.49 -18.82 14.68
N ALA A 224 -1.05 -17.93 15.51
CA ALA A 224 -2.23 -18.21 16.33
C ALA A 224 -3.57 -18.01 15.57
N SER A 225 -3.53 -17.68 14.27
CA SER A 225 -4.70 -17.33 13.47
C SER A 225 -4.93 -18.30 12.31
N ALA A 226 -6.00 -18.09 11.54
CA ALA A 226 -6.24 -18.81 10.28
C ALA A 226 -5.16 -18.55 9.20
N ALA A 227 -4.32 -17.51 9.39
CA ALA A 227 -3.17 -17.23 8.55
C ALA A 227 -1.89 -17.95 9.01
N ALA A 228 -1.97 -18.98 9.85
CA ALA A 228 -0.82 -19.78 10.25
C ALA A 228 -0.05 -20.30 9.02
N GLY A 229 1.27 -20.12 9.03
CA GLY A 229 2.13 -20.41 7.88
C GLY A 229 2.17 -19.34 6.77
N ALA A 230 1.38 -18.27 6.86
CA ALA A 230 1.51 -17.14 5.94
C ALA A 230 2.86 -16.44 6.12
N ALA A 231 3.45 -16.00 5.01
CA ALA A 231 4.63 -15.14 5.06
C ALA A 231 4.26 -13.73 5.51
N LEU A 232 5.16 -13.12 6.29
CA LEU A 232 4.99 -11.79 6.86
C LEU A 232 5.85 -10.79 6.07
N TRP A 233 5.23 -9.67 5.72
CA TRP A 233 5.84 -8.55 5.01
C TRP A 233 5.87 -7.34 5.92
N VAL A 234 7.04 -6.71 6.04
CA VAL A 234 7.10 -5.34 6.53
C VAL A 234 6.90 -4.44 5.33
N SER A 235 5.63 -4.16 5.01
CA SER A 235 5.27 -3.42 3.80
C SER A 235 5.61 -1.95 3.90
N GLU A 236 5.91 -1.41 5.08
CA GLU A 236 6.43 -0.05 5.19
C GLU A 236 7.28 0.11 6.45
N VAL A 237 8.46 0.73 6.30
CA VAL A 237 9.33 1.06 7.41
C VAL A 237 10.06 2.39 7.21
N GLY A 238 10.22 3.15 8.29
CA GLY A 238 10.97 4.39 8.29
C GLY A 238 11.29 4.89 9.71
N PRO A 239 12.47 4.55 10.28
CA PRO A 239 12.93 5.17 11.51
C PRO A 239 13.23 6.67 11.28
N SER A 240 13.38 7.43 12.36
CA SER A 240 13.62 8.87 12.23
C SER A 240 15.07 9.17 11.90
N ASN A 241 15.30 10.02 10.91
CA ASN A 241 16.58 10.65 10.56
C ASN A 241 17.22 11.44 11.71
N ASP A 242 16.49 11.73 12.78
CA ASP A 242 17.01 12.39 13.98
C ASP A 242 17.79 11.42 14.90
N TRP A 243 17.73 10.11 14.63
CA TRP A 243 18.36 9.09 15.47
C TRP A 243 19.87 8.98 15.23
N PRO A 244 20.66 8.60 16.25
CA PRO A 244 22.07 8.29 16.08
C PRO A 244 22.28 7.18 15.03
N MET A 245 23.36 7.28 14.24
CA MET A 245 23.70 6.29 13.21
C MET A 245 23.76 4.85 13.75
N ALA A 246 24.32 4.65 14.94
CA ALA A 246 24.38 3.32 15.57
C ALA A 246 23.00 2.72 15.85
N ASP A 247 22.03 3.55 16.26
CA ASP A 247 20.66 3.10 16.53
C ASP A 247 19.91 2.81 15.21
N LEU A 248 20.16 3.60 14.17
CA LEU A 248 19.62 3.35 12.83
C LEU A 248 20.17 2.04 12.24
N MET A 249 21.48 1.80 12.33
CA MET A 249 22.10 0.56 11.86
C MET A 249 21.56 -0.64 12.62
N ARG A 250 21.53 -0.57 13.96
CA ARG A 250 20.93 -1.62 14.80
C ARG A 250 19.47 -1.89 14.41
N TYR A 251 18.68 -0.84 14.19
CA TYR A 251 17.28 -0.97 13.79
C TYR A 251 17.15 -1.80 12.50
N TYR A 252 17.96 -1.51 11.49
CA TYR A 252 17.95 -2.25 10.23
C TYR A 252 18.54 -3.64 10.35
N GLU A 253 19.56 -3.84 11.18
CA GLU A 253 20.13 -5.17 11.46
C GLU A 253 19.07 -6.08 12.09
N GLU A 254 18.33 -5.59 13.09
CA GLU A 254 17.24 -6.36 13.70
C GLU A 254 16.10 -6.62 12.71
N LEU A 255 15.79 -5.66 11.84
CA LEU A 255 14.75 -5.79 10.82
C LEU A 255 15.09 -6.84 9.75
N LEU A 256 16.30 -6.77 9.17
CA LEU A 256 16.74 -7.63 8.07
C LEU A 256 17.10 -9.04 8.55
N ASN A 257 17.47 -9.21 9.82
CA ASN A 257 17.74 -10.52 10.41
C ASN A 257 16.52 -11.14 11.12
N ALA A 258 15.36 -10.47 11.11
CA ALA A 258 14.17 -10.99 11.76
C ALA A 258 13.67 -12.27 11.06
N PRO A 259 13.47 -13.38 11.80
CA PRO A 259 13.07 -14.64 11.19
C PRO A 259 11.64 -14.59 10.65
N GLY A 260 11.43 -15.18 9.46
CA GLY A 260 10.10 -15.35 8.88
C GLY A 260 9.52 -14.09 8.22
N ILE A 261 10.36 -13.08 7.95
CA ILE A 261 10.05 -11.98 7.03
C ILE A 261 10.48 -12.38 5.62
N GLU A 262 9.55 -12.27 4.67
CA GLU A 262 9.84 -12.50 3.24
C GLU A 262 10.32 -11.21 2.58
N VAL A 263 9.74 -10.06 2.97
CA VAL A 263 9.93 -8.78 2.30
C VAL A 263 9.97 -7.62 3.30
N VAL A 264 10.87 -6.67 3.05
CA VAL A 264 10.93 -5.36 3.71
C VAL A 264 10.84 -4.24 2.68
N CYS A 265 9.80 -3.42 2.79
CA CYS A 265 9.61 -2.22 1.98
C CYS A 265 10.05 -0.97 2.74
N VAL A 266 11.11 -0.35 2.26
CA VAL A 266 11.65 0.88 2.85
C VAL A 266 10.96 2.12 2.30
N PHE A 267 10.65 3.07 3.18
CA PHE A 267 9.98 4.31 2.82
C PHE A 267 10.96 5.29 2.14
N THR A 268 10.84 5.41 0.82
CA THR A 268 11.77 6.22 0.00
C THR A 268 11.03 7.32 -0.74
N THR A 269 10.58 8.35 -0.03
CA THR A 269 10.17 9.61 -0.68
C THR A 269 11.34 10.58 -0.75
N SER A 270 11.39 11.43 -1.78
CA SER A 270 12.22 12.63 -1.75
C SER A 270 11.39 13.80 -1.21
N VAL A 271 12.04 14.76 -0.56
CA VAL A 271 11.35 15.93 0.00
C VAL A 271 10.92 16.87 -1.13
N GLY A 272 9.71 16.64 -1.63
CA GLY A 272 8.97 17.54 -2.52
C GLY A 272 7.50 17.70 -2.14
N ASN A 273 7.01 16.97 -1.14
CA ASN A 273 5.60 16.99 -0.70
C ASN A 273 5.47 17.34 0.79
N GLN A 274 4.44 18.13 1.09
CA GLN A 274 4.19 18.96 2.26
C GLN A 274 3.92 18.23 3.60
N HIS A 275 4.40 17.01 3.79
CA HIS A 275 4.20 16.25 5.03
C HIS A 275 5.47 16.26 5.88
N TRP A 276 5.55 17.21 6.82
CA TRP A 276 6.67 17.40 7.74
C TRP A 276 7.02 16.18 8.60
N HIS A 277 6.07 15.25 8.81
CA HIS A 277 6.33 13.98 9.48
C HIS A 277 7.01 12.96 8.57
N ALA A 278 6.69 12.96 7.27
CA ALA A 278 7.28 12.06 6.29
C ALA A 278 8.75 12.44 6.01
N SER A 279 9.08 13.74 6.00
CA SER A 279 10.45 14.24 5.78
C SER A 279 11.48 13.75 6.81
N LYS A 280 11.03 13.31 7.99
CA LYS A 280 11.90 12.74 9.02
C LYS A 280 12.27 11.28 8.78
N ARG A 281 11.68 10.61 7.79
CA ARG A 281 11.83 9.16 7.58
C ARG A 281 12.29 8.81 6.17
N VAL A 282 12.50 9.84 5.35
CA VAL A 282 12.93 9.70 3.97
C VAL A 282 14.36 9.22 3.87
N PHE A 283 14.65 8.43 2.84
CA PHE A 283 16.01 7.99 2.51
C PHE A 283 16.76 9.00 1.64
N TYR A 284 16.04 9.90 0.97
CA TYR A 284 16.62 10.98 0.18
C TYR A 284 16.11 12.34 0.65
N ASP A 285 17.00 13.31 0.81
CA ASP A 285 16.64 14.70 1.08
C ASP A 285 16.07 15.40 -0.19
N ALA A 286 15.78 16.70 -0.07
CA ALA A 286 15.24 17.50 -1.18
C ALA A 286 16.22 17.62 -2.36
N ASP A 287 17.52 17.54 -2.08
CA ASP A 287 18.60 17.66 -3.05
C ASP A 287 18.98 16.30 -3.67
N GLY A 288 18.36 15.21 -3.18
CA GLY A 288 18.60 13.84 -3.64
C GLY A 288 19.83 13.18 -3.02
N ASN A 289 20.36 13.71 -1.91
CA ASN A 289 21.41 13.04 -1.14
C ASN A 289 20.79 12.03 -0.18
N LEU A 290 21.55 11.00 0.21
CA LEU A 290 21.12 10.08 1.25
C LEU A 290 20.98 10.84 2.58
N THR A 291 19.89 10.57 3.28
CA THR A 291 19.74 10.94 4.67
C THR A 291 20.47 9.96 5.59
N PRO A 292 20.61 10.26 6.91
CA PRO A 292 21.16 9.29 7.86
C PRO A 292 20.45 7.93 7.84
N SER A 293 19.12 7.91 7.70
CA SER A 293 18.37 6.65 7.62
C SER A 293 18.66 5.88 6.33
N GLY A 294 18.75 6.57 5.19
CA GLY A 294 19.10 5.95 3.91
C GLY A 294 20.54 5.40 3.90
N GLU A 295 21.48 6.15 4.48
CA GLU A 295 22.88 5.74 4.64
C GLU A 295 23.00 4.52 5.57
N ALA A 296 22.33 4.56 6.73
CA ALA A 296 22.31 3.44 7.67
C ALA A 296 21.79 2.15 7.01
N PHE A 297 20.65 2.24 6.31
CA PHE A 297 20.09 1.09 5.60
C PHE A 297 21.07 0.54 4.57
N LEU A 298 21.70 1.41 3.78
CA LEU A 298 22.67 1.01 2.76
C LEU A 298 23.91 0.34 3.36
N ILE A 299 24.40 0.84 4.49
CA ILE A 299 25.52 0.23 5.21
C ILE A 299 25.13 -1.17 5.69
N THR A 300 23.99 -1.30 6.37
CA THR A 300 23.52 -2.59 6.89
C THR A 300 23.30 -3.61 5.77
N LEU A 301 22.75 -3.17 4.63
CA LEU A 301 22.48 -4.03 3.48
C LEU A 301 23.73 -4.63 2.83
N ARG A 302 24.90 -4.04 3.06
CA ARG A 302 26.19 -4.43 2.47
C ARG A 302 27.07 -5.28 3.40
N GLN A 303 26.64 -5.50 4.63
CA GLN A 303 27.32 -6.37 5.60
C GLN A 303 26.90 -7.83 5.38
#